data_AF-A0A960KAP0-F1
#
_entry.id   AF-A0A960KAP0-F1
#
_cell.length_a   1.000
_cell.length_b   1.000
_cell.length_c   1.000
_cell.angle_alpha   90.00
_cell.angle_beta   90.00
_cell.angle_gamma   90.00
#
_symmetry.space_group_name_H-M   'P 1'
#
loop_
_entity.id
_entity.type
_entity.pdbx_description
1 polymer ?
#
loop_
_entity_poly.entity_id
_entity_poly.type
_entity_poly.pdbx_seq_one_letter_code
_entity_poly.pdbx_strand_id
1 'polypeptide(L)' 'QLLGWAGLTEAQLPPLVPSASVIGTVLPAVAEAWGITPDTKVVTATGDVHSAVVGSGALGDYEG' A
#
# COMPACT_ATOMS: atom_id res chain seq x y z
N GLN A 1 18.04 -1.84 16.21
CA GLN A 1 17.85 -2.39 17.58
C GLN A 1 16.55 -3.19 17.71
N LEU A 2 15.37 -2.61 17.43
CA LEU A 2 14.08 -3.30 17.58
C LEU A 2 13.97 -4.62 16.79
N LEU A 3 14.40 -4.65 15.53
CA LEU A 3 14.37 -5.88 14.72
C LEU A 3 15.17 -7.02 15.37
N GLY A 4 16.37 -6.71 15.89
CA GLY A 4 17.20 -7.67 16.59
C GLY A 4 16.57 -8.20 17.89
N TRP A 5 15.84 -7.35 18.64
CA TRP A 5 15.08 -7.80 19.81
C TRP A 5 13.89 -8.69 19.44
N ALA A 6 13.27 -8.43 18.30
CA ALA A 6 12.20 -9.25 17.74
C ALA A 6 12.71 -10.53 17.03
N GLY A 7 14.03 -10.75 16.95
CA GLY A 7 14.61 -11.87 16.20
C GLY A 7 14.42 -11.79 14.69
N LEU A 8 14.19 -10.58 14.15
CA LEU A 8 13.96 -10.31 12.74
C LEU A 8 15.17 -9.65 12.07
N THR A 9 15.27 -9.89 10.77
CA THR A 9 16.17 -9.19 9.85
C THR A 9 15.37 -8.31 8.90
N GLU A 10 16.00 -7.26 8.37
CA GLU A 10 15.35 -6.34 7.43
C GLU A 10 14.84 -7.04 6.16
N ALA A 11 15.55 -8.08 5.69
CA ALA A 11 15.16 -8.86 4.52
C ALA A 11 13.83 -9.61 4.67
N GLN A 12 13.33 -9.76 5.90
CA GLN A 12 12.03 -10.38 6.17
C GLN A 12 10.88 -9.36 6.12
N LEU A 13 11.17 -8.07 6.02
CA LEU A 13 10.19 -7.00 5.92
C LEU A 13 10.03 -6.55 4.47
N PRO A 14 8.81 -6.16 4.05
CA PRO A 14 8.60 -5.57 2.74
C PRO A 14 9.32 -4.22 2.64
N PRO A 15 9.79 -3.82 1.45
CA PRO A 15 10.37 -2.50 1.24
C PRO A 15 9.32 -1.41 1.50
N LEU A 16 9.72 -0.35 2.19
CA LEU A 16 8.87 0.81 2.39
C LEU A 16 8.77 1.63 1.11
N VAL A 17 7.55 1.97 0.73
CA VAL A 17 7.23 2.72 -0.48
C VAL A 17 6.21 3.81 -0.13
N PRO A 18 6.30 5.01 -0.71
CA PRO A 18 5.31 6.07 -0.47
C PRO A 18 3.91 5.63 -0.87
N SER A 19 2.89 6.18 -0.20
CA SER A 19 1.50 6.05 -0.64
C SER A 19 1.31 6.57 -2.07
N ALA A 20 0.35 6.01 -2.79
CA ALA A 20 0.06 6.33 -4.19
C ALA A 20 1.21 6.01 -5.18
N SER A 21 2.18 5.17 -4.81
CA SER A 21 3.24 4.70 -5.71
C SER A 21 2.74 3.53 -6.55
N VAL A 22 3.02 3.56 -7.86
CA VAL A 22 2.80 2.41 -8.74
C VAL A 22 3.91 1.40 -8.49
N ILE A 23 3.57 0.20 -8.02
CA ILE A 23 4.54 -0.88 -7.74
C ILE A 23 4.65 -1.90 -8.87
N GLY A 24 3.75 -1.83 -9.85
CA GLY A 24 3.76 -2.71 -11.02
C GLY A 24 2.38 -2.78 -11.66
N THR A 25 2.19 -3.80 -12.49
CA THR A 25 0.88 -4.18 -13.03
C THR A 25 0.37 -5.45 -12.37
N VAL A 26 -0.94 -5.68 -12.48
CA VAL A 26 -1.57 -6.92 -12.04
C VAL A 26 -0.97 -8.11 -12.79
N LEU A 27 -0.90 -9.27 -12.13
CA LEU A 27 -0.47 -10.50 -12.79
C LEU A 27 -1.46 -10.87 -13.91
N PRO A 28 -1.00 -11.38 -15.07
CA PRO A 28 -1.90 -11.71 -16.18
C PRO A 28 -3.05 -12.65 -15.80
N ALA A 29 -2.78 -13.68 -15.00
CA ALA A 29 -3.80 -14.62 -14.53
C ALA A 29 -4.87 -13.95 -13.63
N VAL A 30 -4.47 -12.93 -12.85
CA VAL A 30 -5.40 -12.15 -12.02
C VAL A 30 -6.23 -11.21 -12.91
N ALA A 31 -5.61 -10.59 -13.90
CA ALA A 31 -6.30 -9.73 -14.86
C ALA A 31 -7.38 -10.49 -15.63
N GLU A 32 -7.06 -11.68 -16.13
CA GLU A 32 -8.00 -12.59 -16.80
C GLU A 32 -9.15 -12.99 -15.87
N ALA A 33 -8.85 -13.43 -14.64
CA ALA A 33 -9.86 -13.86 -13.67
C ALA A 33 -10.82 -12.73 -13.27
N TRP A 34 -10.36 -11.48 -13.25
CA TRP A 34 -11.16 -10.31 -12.87
C TRP A 34 -11.77 -9.57 -14.06
N GLY A 35 -11.45 -9.96 -15.30
CA GLY A 35 -11.94 -9.30 -16.50
C GLY A 35 -11.42 -7.88 -16.69
N ILE A 36 -10.20 -7.59 -16.21
CA ILE A 36 -9.52 -6.30 -16.34
C ILE A 36 -8.32 -6.40 -17.28
N THR A 37 -7.78 -5.25 -17.71
CA THR A 37 -6.59 -5.23 -18.57
C THR A 37 -5.34 -5.68 -17.79
N PRO A 38 -4.41 -6.45 -18.41
CA PRO A 38 -3.11 -6.74 -17.81
C PRO A 38 -2.23 -5.49 -17.60
N ASP A 39 -2.58 -4.36 -18.24
CA ASP A 39 -1.94 -3.06 -18.01
C ASP A 39 -2.43 -2.35 -16.72
N THR A 40 -3.40 -2.94 -16.00
CA THR A 40 -3.93 -2.35 -14.76
C THR A 40 -2.82 -2.24 -13.73
N LYS A 41 -2.59 -1.01 -13.25
CA LYS A 41 -1.57 -0.68 -12.27
C LYS A 41 -1.97 -1.13 -10.87
N VAL A 42 -1.00 -1.67 -10.13
CA VAL A 42 -1.10 -1.89 -8.69
C VAL A 42 -0.44 -0.71 -7.98
N VAL A 43 -1.17 -0.09 -7.08
CA VAL A 43 -0.77 1.14 -6.39
C VAL A 43 -0.76 0.91 -4.88
N THR A 44 0.27 1.41 -4.20
CA THR A 44 0.33 1.39 -2.74
C THR A 44 -0.71 2.35 -2.16
N ALA A 45 -1.40 1.89 -1.13
CA ALA A 45 -2.31 2.72 -0.35
C ALA A 45 -1.73 2.97 1.04
N THR A 46 -2.54 3.61 1.88
CA THR A 46 -2.26 3.73 3.32
C THR A 46 -3.00 2.63 4.09
N GLY A 47 -2.75 2.53 5.40
CA GLY A 47 -3.63 1.76 6.28
C GLY A 47 -5.06 2.32 6.27
N ASP A 48 -6.03 1.47 6.60
CA ASP A 48 -7.46 1.76 6.58
C ASP A 48 -7.85 3.06 7.30
N VAL A 49 -7.37 3.27 8.52
CA VAL A 49 -7.63 4.48 9.32
C VAL A 49 -7.13 5.73 8.60
N HIS A 50 -5.91 5.69 8.08
CA HIS A 50 -5.33 6.82 7.34
C HIS A 50 -6.07 7.08 6.03
N SER A 51 -6.48 6.03 5.32
CA SER A 51 -7.32 6.14 4.12
C SER A 51 -8.68 6.76 4.44
N ALA A 52 -9.30 6.38 5.56
CA ALA A 52 -10.59 6.94 5.98
C ALA A 52 -10.48 8.43 6.33
N VAL A 53 -9.46 8.83 7.08
CA VAL A 53 -9.17 10.25 7.42
C VAL A 53 -8.96 11.08 6.15
N VAL A 54 -8.15 10.58 5.21
CA VAL A 54 -7.95 11.26 3.92
C VAL A 54 -9.26 11.31 3.12
N GLY A 55 -10.02 10.21 3.10
CA GLY A 55 -11.28 10.10 2.36
C GLY A 55 -12.41 10.99 2.91
N SER A 56 -12.39 11.30 4.21
CA SER A 56 -13.34 12.25 4.82
C SER A 56 -12.93 13.71 4.63
N GLY A 57 -11.72 13.99 4.14
CA GLY A 57 -11.18 15.34 3.99
C GLY A 57 -10.63 15.96 5.27
N ALA A 58 -10.42 15.17 6.34
CA ALA A 58 -9.84 15.61 7.61
C ALA A 58 -8.32 15.80 7.49
N LEU A 59 -7.91 16.77 6.67
CA LEU A 59 -6.52 16.98 6.26
C LEU A 59 -5.82 18.13 7.01
N GLY A 60 -6.58 19.00 7.67
CA GLY A 60 -6.07 20.12 8.44
C GLY A 60 -5.84 19.80 9.91
N ASP A 61 -4.96 20.57 10.54
CA ASP A 61 -4.75 20.47 11.99
C ASP A 61 -6.07 20.80 12.72
N TYR A 62 -6.48 19.88 13.61
CA TYR A 62 -7.72 19.99 14.38
C TYR A 62 -9.01 19.99 13.54
N GLU A 63 -8.95 19.58 12.27
CA GLU A 63 -10.12 19.41 11.41
C GLU A 63 -10.50 17.92 11.32
N GLY A 64 -11.80 17.62 11.47
CA GLY A 64 -12.35 16.26 11.43
C GLY A 64 -13.83 16.22 11.82
#